data_AF-A0AAW3C948-F1
#
_entry.id   AF-A0AAW3C948-F1
#
_cell.length_a   1.000
_cell.length_b   1.000
_cell.length_c   1.000
_cell.angle_alpha   90.00
_cell.angle_beta   90.00
_cell.angle_gamma   90.00
#
_symmetry.space_group_name_H-M   'P 1'
#
loop_
_entity.id
_entity.type
_entity.pdbx_description
1 polymer ?
#
loop_
_entity_poly.entity_id
_entity_poly.type
_entity_poly.pdbx_seq_one_letter_code
_entity_poly.pdbx_strand_id
1 'polypeptide(L)'
;MEESYVEGNLGPVFNNAEPLSLPIVARILHEKRIGAEETDKIKGVLIQSCCEAVDILQEDCAPESVVSSLHLKRLRLRANGGGFANTHLAGLQVDGNGYAVLPPEGTTLPTAALSAGSRTERMKPFEIIALTTLRPTTTREAVELIPSLYRFEDAELEDILGMLSY
;
A
#
# COMPACT_ATOMS: atom_id res chain seq x y z
N MET A 1 4.16 -4.77 -20.29
CA MET A 1 4.26 -3.80 -19.18
C MET A 1 5.54 -4.17 -18.45
N GLU A 2 6.51 -3.27 -18.43
CA GLU A 2 7.84 -3.52 -17.85
C GLU A 2 7.73 -3.57 -16.31
N GLU A 3 8.50 -4.45 -15.67
CA GLU A 3 8.51 -4.59 -14.20
C GLU A 3 9.09 -3.33 -13.57
N SER A 4 8.43 -2.80 -12.54
CA SER A 4 8.88 -1.62 -11.80
C SER A 4 8.61 -1.81 -10.32
N TYR A 5 9.66 -2.13 -9.56
CA TYR A 5 9.60 -2.27 -8.11
C TYR A 5 9.26 -0.96 -7.41
N VAL A 6 9.67 0.18 -8.00
CA VAL A 6 9.37 1.52 -7.47
C VAL A 6 7.87 1.81 -7.56
N GLU A 7 7.23 1.44 -8.66
CA GLU A 7 5.79 1.64 -8.84
C GLU A 7 4.95 0.52 -8.22
N GLY A 8 5.60 -0.52 -7.68
CA GLY A 8 4.92 -1.71 -7.18
C GLY A 8 4.25 -2.51 -8.29
N ASN A 9 4.84 -2.53 -9.48
CA ASN A 9 4.44 -3.37 -10.59
C ASN A 9 5.43 -4.53 -10.68
N LEU A 10 5.12 -5.64 -10.03
CA LEU A 10 6.01 -6.81 -9.92
C LEU A 10 5.94 -7.73 -11.14
N GLY A 11 5.29 -7.28 -12.22
CA GLY A 11 5.05 -8.11 -13.40
C GLY A 11 3.76 -8.93 -13.31
N PRO A 12 3.29 -9.50 -14.44
CA PRO A 12 1.95 -10.06 -14.56
C PRO A 12 1.71 -11.29 -13.67
N VAL A 13 2.73 -12.08 -13.38
CA VAL A 13 2.59 -13.26 -12.51
C VAL A 13 2.35 -12.83 -11.07
N PHE A 14 3.18 -11.91 -10.56
CA PHE A 14 3.13 -11.48 -9.17
C PHE A 14 2.00 -10.47 -8.89
N ASN A 15 1.61 -9.65 -9.87
CA ASN A 15 0.47 -8.75 -9.72
C ASN A 15 -0.86 -9.51 -9.55
N ASN A 16 -0.94 -10.76 -10.03
CA ASN A 16 -2.11 -11.62 -9.89
C ASN A 16 -1.97 -12.64 -8.75
N ALA A 17 -0.79 -12.71 -8.10
CA ALA A 17 -0.57 -13.59 -6.98
C ALA A 17 -1.15 -12.98 -5.70
N GLU A 18 -1.64 -13.85 -4.81
CA GLU A 18 -2.03 -13.47 -3.45
C GLU A 18 -0.83 -13.70 -2.52
N PRO A 19 -0.14 -12.63 -2.07
CA PRO A 19 0.98 -12.78 -1.15
C PRO A 19 0.46 -13.19 0.23
N LEU A 20 1.16 -14.11 0.87
CA LEU A 20 0.83 -14.60 2.21
C LEU A 20 1.65 -13.85 3.26
N SER A 21 1.05 -13.59 4.41
CA SER A 21 1.76 -13.07 5.58
C SER A 21 2.68 -14.14 6.18
N LEU A 22 3.80 -13.73 6.79
CA LEU A 22 4.71 -14.68 7.45
C LEU A 22 4.02 -15.53 8.54
N PRO A 23 3.10 -15.01 9.37
CA PRO A 23 2.36 -15.84 10.31
C PRO A 23 1.51 -16.94 9.65
N ILE A 24 0.89 -16.66 8.49
CA ILE A 24 0.17 -17.67 7.72
C ILE A 24 1.15 -18.72 7.16
N VAL A 25 2.28 -18.27 6.61
CA VAL A 25 3.31 -19.16 6.07
C VAL A 25 3.85 -20.09 7.17
N ALA A 26 4.13 -19.57 8.36
CA ALA A 26 4.58 -20.34 9.51
C ALA A 26 3.60 -21.46 9.87
N ARG A 27 2.30 -21.11 9.96
CA ARG A 27 1.23 -22.09 10.23
C ARG A 27 1.20 -23.19 9.18
N ILE A 28 1.24 -22.82 7.90
CA ILE A 28 1.23 -23.80 6.79
C ILE A 28 2.45 -24.71 6.87
N LEU A 29 3.64 -24.16 7.10
CA LEU A 29 4.87 -24.94 7.20
C LEU A 29 4.83 -25.91 8.39
N HIS A 30 4.32 -25.48 9.54
CA HIS A 30 4.15 -26.34 10.71
C HIS A 30 3.18 -27.51 10.44
N GLU A 31 2.05 -27.25 9.78
CA GLU A 31 1.10 -28.30 9.36
C GLU A 31 1.75 -29.29 8.38
N LYS A 32 2.53 -28.79 7.42
CA LYS A 32 3.25 -29.63 6.45
C LYS A 32 4.36 -30.45 7.08
N ARG A 33 5.04 -29.92 8.10
CA ARG A 33 6.07 -30.65 8.85
C ARG A 33 5.49 -31.89 9.51
N ILE A 34 4.37 -31.75 10.22
CA ILE A 34 3.70 -32.86 10.91
C ILE A 34 3.42 -34.01 9.93
N GLY A 35 2.91 -33.72 8.73
CA GLY A 35 2.66 -34.75 7.72
C GLY A 35 3.90 -35.31 7.01
N ALA A 36 5.00 -34.55 6.96
CA ALA A 36 6.23 -34.95 6.27
C ALA A 36 7.13 -35.87 7.14
N GLU A 37 7.15 -35.67 8.45
CA GLU A 37 7.88 -36.53 9.40
C GLU A 37 7.46 -38.00 9.30
N GLU A 38 6.20 -38.25 8.93
CA GLU A 38 5.65 -39.61 8.78
C GLU A 38 6.01 -40.29 7.45
N THR A 39 6.35 -39.53 6.40
CA THR A 39 6.41 -40.05 5.02
C THR A 39 7.77 -39.95 4.35
N ASP A 40 8.56 -38.90 4.63
CA ASP A 40 9.81 -38.63 3.90
C ASP A 40 10.79 -37.76 4.70
N LYS A 41 11.87 -38.38 5.18
CA LYS A 41 12.87 -37.72 6.03
C LYS A 41 13.59 -36.54 5.37
N ILE A 42 13.85 -36.59 4.06
CA ILE A 42 14.57 -35.50 3.36
C ILE A 42 13.66 -34.29 3.23
N LYS A 43 12.38 -34.49 2.91
CA LYS A 43 11.38 -33.43 2.91
C LYS A 43 11.17 -32.84 4.30
N GLY A 44 11.17 -33.69 5.34
CA GLY A 44 11.11 -33.25 6.74
C GLY A 44 12.25 -32.28 7.09
N VAL A 45 13.50 -32.59 6.71
CA VAL A 45 14.66 -31.70 6.96
C VAL A 45 14.54 -30.36 6.25
N LEU A 46 14.10 -30.35 4.97
CA LEU A 46 13.92 -29.10 4.22
C LEU A 46 12.80 -28.23 4.82
N ILE A 47 11.67 -28.83 5.15
CA ILE A 47 10.56 -28.10 5.78
C ILE A 47 10.98 -27.56 7.14
N GLN A 48 11.71 -28.35 7.94
CA GLN A 48 12.21 -27.92 9.25
C GLN A 48 13.13 -26.71 9.14
N SER A 49 14.07 -26.71 8.19
CA SER A 49 14.95 -25.55 7.96
C SER A 49 14.16 -24.29 7.56
N CYS A 50 13.11 -24.45 6.73
CA CYS A 50 12.23 -23.34 6.39
C CYS A 50 11.39 -22.86 7.58
N CYS A 51 10.87 -23.77 8.42
CA CYS A 51 10.14 -23.43 9.64
C CYS A 51 11.01 -22.56 10.55
N GLU A 52 12.25 -22.99 10.83
CA GLU A 52 13.17 -22.27 11.70
C GLU A 52 13.45 -20.84 11.20
N ALA A 53 13.66 -20.68 9.89
CA ALA A 53 13.86 -19.36 9.29
C ALA A 53 12.62 -18.47 9.41
N VAL A 54 11.44 -19.02 9.15
CA VAL A 54 10.18 -18.28 9.23
C VAL A 54 9.80 -17.96 10.67
N ASP A 55 10.08 -18.86 11.62
CA ASP A 55 9.81 -18.68 13.04
C ASP A 55 10.58 -17.47 13.59
N ILE A 56 11.86 -17.33 13.22
CA ILE A 56 12.66 -16.16 13.60
C ILE A 56 12.10 -14.88 12.96
N LEU A 57 11.76 -14.92 11.67
CA LEU A 57 11.31 -13.73 10.95
C LEU A 57 9.91 -13.25 11.38
N GLN A 58 9.03 -14.16 11.80
CA GLN A 58 7.66 -13.81 12.17
C GLN A 58 7.57 -13.17 13.58
N GLU A 59 8.55 -13.36 14.46
CA GLU A 59 8.53 -12.83 15.84
C GLU A 59 8.29 -11.31 15.86
N ASP A 60 8.92 -10.62 14.92
CA ASP A 60 8.80 -9.17 14.81
C ASP A 60 7.67 -8.73 13.86
N CYS A 61 6.97 -9.63 13.18
CA CYS A 61 5.92 -9.27 12.21
C CYS A 61 4.60 -8.85 12.87
N ALA A 62 3.78 -8.09 12.13
CA ALA A 62 2.44 -7.74 12.57
C ALA A 62 1.49 -8.95 12.48
N PRO A 63 0.51 -9.07 13.41
CA PRO A 63 -0.41 -10.19 13.43
C PRO A 63 -1.41 -10.13 12.26
N GLU A 64 -1.97 -11.29 11.92
CA GLU A 64 -2.89 -11.44 10.79
C GLU A 64 -4.17 -10.58 10.91
N SER A 65 -4.60 -10.25 12.13
CA SER A 65 -5.72 -9.34 12.37
C SER A 65 -5.46 -7.93 11.81
N VAL A 66 -4.21 -7.47 11.86
CA VAL A 66 -3.79 -6.18 11.32
C VAL A 66 -3.72 -6.25 9.80
N VAL A 67 -3.11 -7.31 9.24
CA VAL A 67 -3.08 -7.59 7.79
C VAL A 67 -4.49 -7.51 7.20
N SER A 68 -5.44 -8.24 7.79
CA SER A 68 -6.85 -8.23 7.40
C SER A 68 -7.48 -6.84 7.49
N SER A 69 -7.15 -6.06 8.53
CA SER A 69 -7.66 -4.69 8.70
C SER A 69 -7.12 -3.74 7.62
N LEU A 70 -5.85 -3.87 7.26
CA LEU A 70 -5.20 -3.06 6.22
C LEU A 70 -5.75 -3.35 4.82
N HIS A 71 -6.10 -4.61 4.51
CA HIS A 71 -6.74 -4.97 3.24
C HIS A 71 -8.09 -4.27 3.01
N LEU A 72 -8.79 -3.90 4.08
CA LEU A 72 -10.09 -3.23 4.00
C LEU A 72 -9.96 -1.71 3.85
N LYS A 73 -8.81 -1.13 4.23
CA LYS A 73 -8.61 0.32 4.24
C LYS A 73 -8.43 0.89 2.83
N ARG A 74 -9.02 2.07 2.63
CA ARG A 74 -8.82 2.91 1.45
C ARG A 74 -8.20 4.20 1.93
N LEU A 75 -7.02 4.52 1.43
CA LEU A 75 -6.25 5.67 1.85
C LEU A 75 -6.39 6.79 0.83
N ARG A 76 -6.36 8.03 1.30
CA ARG A 76 -6.38 9.21 0.42
C ARG A 76 -5.08 9.30 -0.37
N LEU A 77 -5.23 9.51 -1.67
CA LEU A 77 -4.11 9.73 -2.58
C LEU A 77 -3.59 11.17 -2.44
N ARG A 78 -2.28 11.31 -2.51
CA ARG A 78 -1.60 12.60 -2.54
C ARG A 78 -2.04 13.38 -3.79
N ALA A 79 -2.47 14.62 -3.60
CA ALA A 79 -3.00 15.48 -4.67
C ALA A 79 -2.03 15.72 -5.86
N ASN A 80 -0.73 15.43 -5.69
CA ASN A 80 0.31 15.62 -6.71
C ASN A 80 0.69 14.35 -7.50
N GLY A 81 -0.06 13.25 -7.39
CA GLY A 81 0.20 11.99 -8.10
C GLY A 81 -0.19 11.96 -9.59
N GLY A 82 -0.50 13.10 -10.22
CA GLY A 82 -0.86 13.16 -11.63
C GLY A 82 -1.35 14.54 -12.06
N GLY A 83 -0.43 15.42 -12.46
CA GLY A 83 -0.72 16.71 -13.08
C GLY A 83 -1.06 17.81 -12.08
N PHE A 84 -0.24 18.86 -12.05
CA PHE A 84 -0.52 20.10 -11.33
C PHE A 84 -1.75 20.80 -11.92
N ALA A 85 -2.95 20.37 -11.54
CA ALA A 85 -4.13 21.21 -11.67
C ALA A 85 -4.08 22.19 -10.50
N ASN A 86 -3.53 23.38 -10.75
CA ASN A 86 -3.63 24.51 -9.84
C ASN A 86 -5.13 24.76 -9.56
N THR A 87 -5.63 24.22 -8.46
CA THR A 87 -7.02 24.35 -7.99
C THR A 87 -7.43 25.82 -7.83
N HIS A 88 -6.47 26.71 -7.60
CA HIS A 88 -6.67 28.16 -7.55
C HIS A 88 -6.87 28.83 -8.92
N LEU A 89 -6.53 28.16 -10.03
CA LEU A 89 -6.73 28.66 -11.40
C LEU A 89 -8.02 28.13 -12.05
N ALA A 90 -8.75 27.22 -11.40
CA ALA A 90 -9.98 26.63 -11.94
C ALA A 90 -11.12 27.64 -12.15
N GLY A 91 -11.01 28.85 -11.60
CA GLY A 91 -11.97 29.95 -11.76
C GLY A 91 -11.54 31.07 -12.71
N LEU A 92 -10.38 30.96 -13.36
CA LEU A 92 -9.87 31.99 -14.26
C LEU A 92 -10.49 31.85 -15.65
N GLN A 93 -11.37 32.79 -16.01
CA GLN A 93 -11.84 32.92 -17.39
C GLN A 93 -10.78 33.66 -18.21
N VAL A 94 -10.52 33.19 -19.43
CA VAL A 94 -9.55 33.79 -20.35
C VAL A 94 -10.31 34.27 -21.59
N ASP A 95 -10.08 35.51 -22.01
CA ASP A 95 -10.71 36.06 -23.22
C ASP A 95 -10.05 35.55 -24.51
N GLY A 96 -10.62 35.92 -25.66
CA GLY A 96 -10.09 35.56 -26.98
C GLY A 96 -8.70 36.12 -27.30
N ASN A 97 -8.15 36.99 -26.45
CA ASN A 97 -6.81 37.57 -26.57
C ASN A 97 -5.81 36.96 -25.57
N GLY A 98 -6.24 35.98 -24.75
CA GLY A 98 -5.37 35.29 -23.80
C GLY A 98 -5.21 35.99 -22.45
N TYR A 99 -6.03 36.99 -22.13
CA TYR A 99 -5.96 37.71 -20.84
C TYR A 99 -6.95 37.15 -19.83
N ALA A 100 -6.53 37.12 -18.56
CA ALA A 100 -7.37 36.77 -17.42
C ALA A 100 -8.49 37.80 -17.20
N VAL A 101 -9.74 37.35 -17.16
CA VAL A 101 -10.93 38.18 -16.92
C VAL A 101 -11.57 37.79 -15.59
N LEU A 102 -11.86 38.80 -14.76
CA LEU A 102 -12.65 38.61 -13.54
C LEU A 102 -14.11 38.32 -13.92
N PRO A 103 -14.75 37.28 -13.34
CA PRO A 103 -16.16 37.01 -13.60
C PRO A 103 -17.03 38.18 -13.11
N PRO A 104 -18.14 38.50 -13.80
CA PRO A 104 -19.02 39.59 -13.40
C PRO A 104 -19.64 39.34 -12.02
N GLU A 105 -19.67 40.39 -11.20
CA GLU A 105 -20.24 40.36 -9.85
C GLU A 105 -21.68 39.81 -9.88
N GLY A 106 -21.89 38.68 -9.21
CA GLY A 106 -23.19 37.99 -9.16
C GLY A 106 -23.24 36.62 -9.82
N THR A 107 -22.16 36.17 -10.47
CA THR A 107 -22.08 34.79 -10.99
C THR A 107 -21.67 33.84 -9.86
N THR A 108 -22.62 33.15 -9.24
CA THR A 108 -22.30 31.98 -8.41
C THR A 108 -21.64 30.94 -9.31
N LEU A 109 -20.32 30.77 -9.16
CA LEU A 109 -19.59 29.64 -9.75
C LEU A 109 -20.38 28.37 -9.41
N PRO A 110 -20.59 27.44 -10.36
CA PRO A 110 -21.18 26.17 -10.02
C PRO A 110 -20.29 25.52 -8.96
N THR A 111 -20.84 25.40 -7.75
CA THR A 111 -20.30 24.69 -6.58
C THR A 111 -19.99 23.20 -6.87
N ALA A 112 -20.13 22.76 -8.11
CA ALA A 112 -19.81 21.43 -8.60
C ALA A 112 -18.31 21.19 -8.81
N ALA A 113 -17.47 22.24 -8.82
CA ALA A 113 -16.00 22.10 -8.92
C ALA A 113 -15.28 21.99 -7.55
N LEU A 114 -16.01 22.08 -6.43
CA LEU A 114 -15.46 21.91 -5.07
C LEU A 114 -15.38 20.43 -4.61
N SER A 115 -15.75 19.49 -5.47
CA SER A 115 -15.44 18.07 -5.30
C SER A 115 -14.36 17.67 -6.30
N ALA A 116 -13.15 18.22 -6.16
CA ALA A 116 -11.96 17.40 -6.41
C ALA A 116 -11.98 16.29 -5.35
N GLY A 117 -12.87 15.31 -5.54
CA GLY A 117 -13.13 14.27 -4.57
C GLY A 117 -11.80 13.62 -4.24
N SER A 118 -11.41 13.70 -2.98
CA SER A 118 -10.23 13.01 -2.45
C SER A 118 -10.28 11.57 -2.93
N ARG A 119 -9.48 11.23 -3.95
CA ARG A 119 -9.48 9.90 -4.53
C ARG A 119 -8.89 8.98 -3.47
N THR A 120 -9.66 7.96 -3.08
CA THR A 120 -9.19 6.93 -2.16
C THR A 120 -8.89 5.66 -2.91
N GLU A 121 -7.74 5.07 -2.63
CA GLU A 121 -7.25 3.83 -3.23
C GLU A 121 -6.87 2.82 -2.14
N ARG A 122 -6.97 1.54 -2.46
CA ARG A 122 -6.44 0.49 -1.59
C ARG A 122 -4.95 0.32 -1.83
N MET A 123 -4.23 -0.08 -0.79
CA MET A 123 -2.88 -0.58 -0.95
C MET A 123 -2.90 -1.86 -1.79
N LYS A 124 -1.83 -2.10 -2.55
CA LYS A 124 -1.63 -3.34 -3.28
C LYS A 124 -1.36 -4.46 -2.27
N PRO A 125 -1.74 -5.71 -2.56
CA PRO A 125 -1.52 -6.82 -1.63
C PRO A 125 -0.07 -6.94 -1.15
N PHE A 126 0.91 -6.78 -2.05
CA PHE A 126 2.32 -6.88 -1.67
C PHE A 126 2.76 -5.75 -0.72
N GLU A 127 2.18 -4.54 -0.85
CA GLU A 127 2.52 -3.39 0.00
C GLU A 127 2.06 -3.63 1.43
N ILE A 128 0.88 -4.24 1.58
CA ILE A 128 0.33 -4.60 2.88
C ILE A 128 1.24 -5.63 3.53
N ILE A 129 1.56 -6.72 2.82
CA ILE A 129 2.42 -7.78 3.35
C ILE A 129 3.80 -7.22 3.71
N ALA A 130 4.39 -6.38 2.86
CA ALA A 130 5.67 -5.74 3.12
C ALA A 130 5.62 -4.83 4.35
N LEU A 131 4.59 -4.00 4.51
CA LEU A 131 4.40 -3.15 5.70
C LEU A 131 4.30 -3.98 6.97
N THR A 132 3.51 -5.05 6.94
CA THR A 132 3.30 -5.93 8.10
C THR A 132 4.52 -6.79 8.42
N THR A 133 5.42 -6.98 7.46
CA THR A 133 6.67 -7.73 7.64
C THR A 133 7.79 -6.83 8.15
N LEU A 134 7.95 -5.63 7.58
CA LEU A 134 9.05 -4.72 7.88
C LEU A 134 8.79 -3.81 9.09
N ARG A 135 7.51 -3.56 9.41
CA ARG A 135 7.04 -2.67 10.50
C ARG A 135 7.85 -1.37 10.62
N PRO A 136 7.87 -0.54 9.55
CA PRO A 136 8.51 0.76 9.63
C PRO A 136 7.86 1.61 10.72
N THR A 137 8.67 2.41 11.40
CA THR A 137 8.26 3.25 12.53
C THR A 137 7.90 4.67 12.12
N THR A 138 8.34 5.09 10.92
CA THR A 138 8.07 6.41 10.38
C THR A 138 7.55 6.33 8.95
N THR A 139 6.72 7.30 8.55
CA THR A 139 6.22 7.42 7.18
C THR A 139 7.35 7.51 6.16
N ARG A 140 8.42 8.21 6.50
CA ARG A 140 9.63 8.30 5.67
C ARG A 140 10.28 6.94 5.45
N GLU A 141 10.51 6.18 6.52
CA GLU A 141 11.07 4.83 6.44
C GLU A 141 10.18 3.91 5.61
N ALA A 142 8.87 3.95 5.82
CA ALA A 142 7.91 3.15 5.06
C ALA A 142 8.00 3.43 3.55
N VAL A 143 8.12 4.69 3.16
CA VAL A 143 8.26 5.09 1.75
C VAL A 143 9.64 4.75 1.19
N GLU A 144 10.71 4.88 1.97
CA GLU A 144 12.05 4.49 1.53
C GLU A 144 12.16 2.97 1.29
N LEU A 145 11.53 2.15 2.14
CA LEU A 145 11.47 0.70 2.02
C LEU A 145 10.48 0.22 0.94
N ILE A 146 9.35 0.92 0.79
CA ILE A 146 8.26 0.57 -0.13
C ILE A 146 7.87 1.83 -0.93
N PRO A 147 8.63 2.17 -1.99
CA PRO A 147 8.48 3.44 -2.72
C PRO A 147 7.09 3.68 -3.30
N SER A 148 6.37 2.62 -3.63
CA SER A 148 5.03 2.72 -4.19
C SER A 148 4.03 3.35 -3.20
N LEU A 149 4.30 3.33 -1.89
CA LEU A 149 3.47 3.98 -0.87
C LEU A 149 3.45 5.51 -0.96
N TYR A 150 4.43 6.12 -1.64
CA TYR A 150 4.52 7.59 -1.80
C TYR A 150 3.24 8.21 -2.38
N ARG A 151 2.44 7.43 -3.11
CA ARG A 151 1.16 7.89 -3.68
C ARG A 151 0.10 8.24 -2.63
N PHE A 152 0.24 7.76 -1.40
CA PHE A 152 -0.67 8.05 -0.29
C PHE A 152 -0.24 9.31 0.48
N GLU A 153 -1.20 9.92 1.15
CA GLU A 153 -0.93 11.04 2.06
C GLU A 153 -0.20 10.58 3.33
N ASP A 154 0.72 11.41 3.84
CA ASP A 154 1.51 11.09 5.02
C ASP A 154 0.63 10.87 6.27
N ALA A 155 -0.46 11.64 6.42
CA ALA A 155 -1.40 11.48 7.53
C ALA A 155 -2.12 10.12 7.52
N GLU A 156 -2.40 9.58 6.33
CA GLU A 156 -3.03 8.26 6.17
C GLU A 156 -2.01 7.15 6.46
N LEU A 157 -0.77 7.32 5.99
CA LEU A 157 0.30 6.38 6.28
C LEU A 157 0.63 6.35 7.78
N GLU A 158 0.66 7.51 8.46
CA GLU A 158 0.87 7.58 9.91
C GLU A 158 -0.21 6.82 10.69
N ASP A 159 -1.49 6.93 10.29
CA ASP A 159 -2.58 6.15 10.87
C ASP A 159 -2.38 4.63 10.67
N ILE A 160 -1.89 4.21 9.50
CA ILE A 160 -1.51 2.81 9.26
C ILE A 160 -0.36 2.36 10.15
N LEU A 161 0.70 3.16 10.28
CA LEU A 161 1.85 2.80 11.12
C LEU A 161 1.49 2.74 12.61
N GLY A 162 0.55 3.58 13.05
CA GLY A 162 -0.05 3.51 14.38
C GLY A 162 -0.73 2.16 14.65
N MET A 163 -1.33 1.52 13.63
CA MET A 163 -1.89 0.18 13.77
C MET A 163 -0.84 -0.94 13.85
N LEU A 164 0.40 -0.68 13.40
CA LEU A 164 1.51 -1.65 13.46
C LEU A 164 2.30 -1.55 14.77
N SER A 165 2.14 -0.45 15.49
CA SER A 165 2.84 -0.12 16.73
C SER A 165 2.02 -0.58 17.93
N TYR A 166 2.20 -1.85 18.33
CA TYR A 166 1.69 -2.41 19.58
C TYR A 166 2.76 -2.40 20.66
#